data_AF-A0AAW4QLV0-F1
#
_entry.id   AF-A0AAW4QLV0-F1
#
_cell.length_a   1.000
_cell.length_b   1.000
_cell.length_c   1.000
_cell.angle_alpha   90.00
_cell.angle_beta   90.00
_cell.angle_gamma   90.00
#
_symmetry.space_group_name_H-M   'P 1'
#
loop_
_entity.id
_entity.type
_entity.pdbx_description
1 polymer ?
#
loop_
_entity_poly.entity_id
_entity_poly.type
_entity_poly.pdbx_seq_one_letter_code
_entity_poly.pdbx_strand_id
1 'polypeptide(L)'
;DFLLKEKPIIFFRYDLERYLIKDRALYFEYELVTPGIKVKDGNTLLETIEYLTRNEYQYKEQDQQITDLFFDYKDGNASSRVVSEILFRNEHFK
;
A
#
# COMPACT_ATOMS: atom_id res chain seq x y z
N ASP A 1 0.60 -2.70 -3.73
CA ASP A 1 -0.48 -3.17 -4.64
C ASP A 1 -1.87 -3.10 -4.05
N PHE A 2 -2.11 -3.71 -2.88
CA PHE A 2 -3.46 -3.77 -2.30
C PHE A 2 -4.12 -2.39 -2.08
N LEU A 3 -3.31 -1.33 -1.93
CA LEU A 3 -3.77 0.07 -1.85
C LEU A 3 -4.70 0.48 -3.00
N LEU A 4 -4.49 -0.06 -4.21
CA LEU A 4 -5.32 0.21 -5.38
C LEU A 4 -6.77 -0.28 -5.25
N LYS A 5 -7.09 -1.05 -4.21
CA LYS A 5 -8.43 -1.56 -3.94
C LYS A 5 -9.24 -0.65 -3.02
N GLU A 6 -8.60 0.33 -2.38
CA GLU A 6 -9.23 1.25 -1.43
C GLU A 6 -10.06 0.49 -0.37
N LYS A 7 -9.49 -0.62 0.11
CA LYS A 7 -10.09 -1.51 1.12
C LYS A 7 -9.40 -1.31 2.47
N PRO A 8 -10.06 -1.66 3.59
CA PRO A 8 -9.44 -1.64 4.90
C PRO A 8 -8.16 -2.47 4.94
N ILE A 9 -7.13 -1.94 5.60
CA ILE A 9 -5.87 -2.63 5.86
C ILE A 9 -5.60 -2.58 7.35
N ILE A 10 -5.27 -3.73 7.93
CA ILE A 10 -4.77 -3.84 9.29
C ILE A 10 -3.30 -4.26 9.22
N PHE A 11 -2.42 -3.40 9.71
CA PHE A 11 -1.01 -3.69 9.91
C PHE A 11 -0.80 -4.28 11.31
N PHE A 12 -0.67 -5.60 11.38
CA PHE A 12 -0.32 -6.30 12.62
C PHE A 12 1.19 -6.31 12.83
N ARG A 13 1.66 -5.43 13.71
CA ARG A 13 3.07 -5.03 13.85
C ARG A 13 3.67 -5.42 15.20
N TYR A 14 3.49 -6.68 15.60
CA TYR A 14 3.80 -7.19 16.94
C TYR A 14 5.29 -7.08 17.33
N ASP A 15 6.19 -7.11 16.35
CA ASP A 15 7.65 -7.09 16.55
C ASP A 15 8.34 -5.90 15.85
N LEU A 16 7.60 -4.88 15.43
CA LEU A 16 8.14 -3.76 14.63
C LEU A 16 9.38 -3.10 15.25
N GLU A 17 9.37 -2.86 16.56
CA GLU A 17 10.51 -2.27 17.27
C GLU A 17 11.76 -3.13 17.13
N ARG A 18 11.61 -4.45 17.28
CA ARG A 18 12.72 -5.40 17.13
C ARG A 18 13.19 -5.45 15.68
N TYR A 19 12.26 -5.43 14.72
CA TYR A 19 12.54 -5.47 13.30
C TYR A 19 13.34 -4.25 12.82
N LEU A 20 12.95 -3.05 13.25
CA LEU A 20 13.63 -1.79 12.90
C LEU A 20 15.04 -1.69 13.48
N ILE A 21 15.29 -2.31 14.63
CA ILE A 21 16.61 -2.28 15.30
C ILE A 21 17.56 -3.35 14.76
N LYS A 22 17.06 -4.56 14.46
CA LYS A 22 17.92 -5.74 14.24
C LYS A 22 18.10 -6.15 12.79
N ASP A 23 17.11 -5.95 11.93
CA ASP A 23 17.11 -6.61 10.62
C ASP A 23 17.53 -5.69 9.48
N ARG A 24 16.84 -4.56 9.23
CA ARG A 24 17.18 -3.60 8.15
C ARG A 24 16.60 -2.21 8.40
N ALA A 25 17.30 -1.18 7.93
CA ALA A 25 16.68 0.12 7.72
C ALA A 25 15.64 0.00 6.58
N LEU A 26 14.43 0.49 6.84
CA LEU A 26 13.43 0.64 5.78
C LEU A 26 13.82 1.79 4.87
N TYR A 27 13.48 1.70 3.58
CA TYR A 27 13.65 2.81 2.63
C TYR A 27 12.81 4.04 3.01
N PHE A 28 11.73 3.81 3.75
CA PHE A 28 10.79 4.84 4.19
C PHE A 28 10.52 4.69 5.70
N GLU A 29 10.18 5.79 6.35
CA GLU A 29 9.70 5.74 7.73
C GLU A 29 8.36 5.01 7.77
N TYR A 30 8.33 3.88 8.49
CA TYR A 30 7.20 2.94 8.50
C TYR A 30 5.85 3.64 8.72
N GLU A 31 5.78 4.53 9.71
CA GLU A 31 4.55 5.22 10.11
C GLU A 31 4.04 6.18 9.05
N LEU A 32 4.92 6.74 8.21
CA LEU A 32 4.57 7.71 7.17
C LEU A 32 4.03 7.06 5.90
N VAL A 33 4.35 5.79 5.65
CA VAL A 33 4.06 5.13 4.36
C VAL A 33 3.15 3.90 4.46
N THR A 34 2.63 3.60 5.64
CA THR A 34 1.70 2.47 5.84
C THR A 34 0.30 3.00 6.15
N PRO A 35 -0.65 2.92 5.19
CA PRO A 35 -2.00 3.44 5.37
C PRO A 35 -2.90 2.47 6.16
N GLY A 36 -3.89 2.96 6.87
CA GLY A 36 -4.81 2.11 7.64
C GLY A 36 -4.38 1.80 9.08
N ILE A 37 -5.06 0.82 9.69
CA ILE A 37 -5.07 0.63 11.14
C ILE A 37 -3.85 -0.19 11.56
N LYS A 38 -3.13 0.26 12.59
CA LYS A 38 -1.93 -0.43 13.09
C LYS A 38 -2.19 -1.00 14.48
N VAL A 39 -1.93 -2.30 14.67
CA VAL A 39 -2.19 -3.02 15.93
C VAL A 39 -0.95 -3.81 16.35
N LYS A 40 -0.69 -3.93 17.66
CA LYS A 40 0.53 -4.56 18.20
C LYS A 40 0.27 -5.96 18.78
N ASP A 41 -0.96 -6.25 19.21
CA ASP A 41 -1.31 -7.51 19.85
C ASP A 41 -2.58 -8.14 19.26
N GLY A 42 -2.79 -9.41 19.61
CA GLY A 42 -3.89 -10.22 19.08
C GLY A 42 -5.27 -9.76 19.55
N ASN A 43 -5.39 -9.18 20.75
CA ASN A 43 -6.70 -8.73 21.25
C ASN A 43 -7.17 -7.52 20.43
N THR A 44 -6.31 -6.51 20.29
CA THR A 44 -6.64 -5.33 19.46
C THR A 44 -6.84 -5.70 17.99
N LEU A 45 -6.13 -6.70 17.47
CA LEU A 45 -6.37 -7.22 16.12
C LEU A 45 -7.80 -7.78 15.97
N LEU A 46 -8.23 -8.64 16.89
CA LEU A 46 -9.58 -9.23 16.85
C LEU A 46 -10.67 -8.16 17.00
N GLU A 47 -10.51 -7.24 17.94
CA GLU A 47 -11.43 -6.10 18.12
C GLU A 47 -11.51 -5.24 16.85
N THR A 48 -10.39 -5.00 16.18
CA THR A 48 -10.34 -4.22 14.94
C THR A 48 -11.06 -4.96 13.80
N ILE A 49 -10.88 -6.27 13.68
CA ILE A 49 -11.59 -7.09 12.69
C ILE A 49 -13.10 -7.05 12.95
N GLU A 50 -13.52 -7.23 14.20
CA GLU A 50 -14.93 -7.17 14.59
C GLU A 50 -15.54 -5.78 14.30
N TYR A 51 -14.79 -4.71 14.59
CA TYR A 51 -15.19 -3.35 14.24
C TYR A 51 -15.38 -3.17 12.73
N LEU A 52 -14.40 -3.59 11.91
CA LEU A 52 -14.45 -3.41 10.46
C LEU A 52 -15.50 -4.28 9.75
N THR A 53 -15.91 -5.39 10.36
CA THR A 53 -17.00 -6.23 9.83
C THR A 53 -18.39 -5.68 10.13
N ARG A 54 -18.52 -4.84 11.16
CA ARG A 54 -19.79 -4.24 11.60
C ARG A 54 -20.01 -2.81 11.14
N ASN A 55 -18.96 -2.13 10.72
CA ASN A 55 -19.01 -0.72 10.37
C ASN A 55 -18.54 -0.51 8.93
N GLU A 56 -19.12 0.48 8.25
CA GLU A 56 -18.57 0.92 6.97
C GLU A 56 -17.22 1.59 7.21
N TYR A 57 -16.19 1.11 6.50
CA TYR A 57 -14.88 1.72 6.53
C TYR A 57 -14.75 2.73 5.39
N GLN A 58 -14.45 3.97 5.75
CA GLN A 58 -14.10 5.01 4.80
C GLN A 58 -12.59 5.04 4.64
N TYR A 59 -12.14 4.82 3.40
CA TYR A 59 -10.75 5.00 3.03
C TYR A 59 -10.40 6.49 3.18
N LYS A 60 -9.42 6.81 4.02
CA LYS A 60 -9.14 8.20 4.40
C LYS A 60 -8.36 8.91 3.30
N GLU A 61 -8.50 10.22 3.22
CA GLU A 61 -7.70 11.05 2.31
C GLU A 61 -6.19 10.87 2.54
N GLN A 62 -5.76 10.72 3.79
CA GLN A 62 -4.37 10.43 4.13
C GLN A 62 -3.89 9.08 3.56
N ASP A 63 -4.76 8.07 3.57
CA ASP A 63 -4.45 6.76 2.99
C ASP A 63 -4.36 6.86 1.45
N GLN A 64 -5.15 7.76 0.84
CA GLN A 64 -5.06 8.06 -0.58
C GLN A 64 -3.75 8.75 -0.97
N GLN A 65 -3.29 9.72 -0.17
CA GLN A 65 -2.01 10.40 -0.39
C GLN A 65 -0.84 9.40 -0.38
N ILE A 66 -0.89 8.40 0.50
CA ILE A 66 0.10 7.32 0.51
C ILE A 66 -0.03 6.45 -0.75
N THR A 67 -1.24 6.12 -1.20
CA THR A 67 -1.42 5.41 -2.49
C THR A 67 -0.84 6.22 -3.65
N ASP A 68 -1.06 7.54 -3.69
CA ASP A 68 -0.51 8.42 -4.72
C ASP A 68 1.03 8.50 -4.68
N LEU A 69 1.65 8.38 -3.49
CA LEU A 69 3.11 8.34 -3.35
C LEU A 69 3.75 7.11 -4.03
N PHE A 70 3.04 5.99 -4.10
CA PHE A 70 3.58 4.72 -4.64
C PHE A 70 3.09 4.37 -6.06
N PHE A 71 2.09 5.08 -6.59
CA PHE A 71 1.46 4.73 -7.86
C PHE A 71 1.19 5.97 -8.72
N ASP A 72 2.10 6.21 -9.67
CA ASP A 72 1.95 7.27 -10.68
C ASP A 72 0.75 7.03 -11.61
N TYR A 73 0.46 5.75 -11.90
CA TYR A 73 -0.64 5.34 -12.78
C TYR A 73 -1.49 4.26 -12.12
N LYS A 74 -2.80 4.48 -12.08
CA LYS A 74 -3.81 3.57 -11.49
C LYS A 74 -4.86 3.13 -12.51
N ASP A 75 -4.57 3.34 -13.78
CA ASP A 75 -5.49 3.22 -14.92
C ASP A 75 -5.58 1.81 -15.51
N GLY A 76 -4.77 0.86 -15.01
CA GLY A 76 -4.70 -0.50 -15.55
C GLY A 76 -4.00 -0.61 -16.91
N ASN A 77 -3.42 0.46 -17.44
CA ASN A 77 -2.85 0.49 -18.80
C ASN A 77 -1.33 0.30 -18.85
N ALA A 78 -0.71 -0.22 -17.78
CA ALA A 78 0.74 -0.37 -17.70
C ALA A 78 1.31 -1.18 -18.87
N SER A 79 0.73 -2.35 -19.16
CA SER A 79 1.15 -3.20 -20.28
C SER A 79 0.99 -2.50 -21.64
N SER A 80 -0.11 -1.77 -21.84
CA SER A 80 -0.35 -1.04 -23.08
C SER A 80 0.69 0.05 -23.32
N ARG A 81 1.04 0.82 -22.27
CA ARG A 81 2.10 1.84 -22.33
C ARG A 81 3.45 1.24 -22.71
N VAL A 82 3.83 0.12 -22.10
CA VAL A 82 5.10 -0.56 -22.40
C VAL A 82 5.13 -1.10 -23.84
N VAL A 83 4.07 -1.77 -24.29
CA VAL A 83 3.99 -2.31 -25.66
C VAL A 83 4.06 -1.18 -26.68
N SER A 84 3.33 -0.08 -26.45
CA SER A 84 3.32 1.08 -27.34
C SER A 84 4.73 1.69 -27.49
N GLU A 85 5.47 1.84 -26.39
CA GLU A 85 6.83 2.38 -26.41
C GLU A 85 7.82 1.49 -27.18
N ILE A 86 7.72 0.17 -27.00
CA ILE A 86 8.59 -0.79 -27.71
C ILE A 86 8.33 -0.75 -29.21
N LEU A 87 7.06 -0.75 -29.63
CA LEU A 87 6.68 -0.70 -31.04
C LEU A 87 7.10 0.63 -31.68
N PHE A 88 6.84 1.75 -31.01
CA PHE A 88 7.25 3.08 -31.46
C PHE A 88 8.76 3.16 -31.73
N ARG A 89 9.59 2.66 -30.81
CA ARG A 89 11.05 2.64 -31.01
C ARG A 89 11.45 1.80 -32.22
N ASN A 90 10.87 0.62 -32.41
CA ASN A 90 11.21 -0.27 -33.52
C ASN A 90 10.88 0.33 -34.90
N GLU A 91 9.87 1.19 -35.00
CA GLU A 91 9.53 1.90 -36.24
C GLU A 91 10.53 3.02 -36.58
N HIS A 92 11.18 3.61 -35.56
CA HIS A 92 12.16 4.69 -35.74
C HIS A 92 13.63 4.24 -35.83
N PHE A 93 13.91 2.95 -35.65
CA PHE A 93 15.23 2.35 -35.88
C PHE A 93 15.36 1.61 -37.24
N LYS A 94 14.31 1.62 -38.07
CA LYS A 94 14.34 1.18 -39.48
C LYS A 94 14.58 2.35 -40.41
#